data_AF-A0A932Q951-F1
#
_entry.id   AF-A0A932Q951-F1
#
_cell.length_a   1.000
_cell.length_b   1.000
_cell.length_c   1.000
_cell.angle_alpha   90.00
_cell.angle_beta   90.00
_cell.angle_gamma   90.00
#
_symmetry.space_group_name_H-M   'P 1'
#
loop_
_entity.id
_entity.type
_entity.pdbx_description
1 polymer ?
#
loop_
_entity_poly.entity_id
_entity_poly.type
_entity_poly.pdbx_seq_one_letter_code
_entity_poly.pdbx_strand_id
1 'polypeptide(L)'
;KLMTAQQKQWLRDFVHAGGGYLGFCAGAFLADAKVDNENTIEGLGFIPGTTRDRRDDAKAVMVMLDWRGKQRHVYFEGGGYFEFPASSPVNVIATYEDGKAATIAVRYGHGHVVVTGPHPEAPDSWKEAAGLEDPDGSDFDLADDMLRSVLAFRSAN
;
A
#
# COMPACT_ATOMS: atom_id res chain seq x y z
N LYS A 1 14.11 15.71 -0.11
CA LYS A 1 14.35 16.05 1.31
C LYS A 1 13.42 15.19 2.15
N LEU A 2 13.92 14.41 3.11
CA LEU A 2 13.08 13.56 3.95
C LEU A 2 12.18 14.41 4.87
N MET A 3 11.00 13.88 5.22
CA MET A 3 10.08 14.53 6.16
C MET A 3 10.75 14.73 7.53
N THR A 4 10.54 15.88 8.16
CA THR A 4 10.99 16.12 9.53
C THR A 4 10.16 15.31 10.53
N ALA A 5 10.69 15.12 11.74
CA ALA A 5 9.96 14.47 12.83
C ALA A 5 8.60 15.16 13.11
N GLN A 6 8.57 16.49 13.04
CA GLN A 6 7.34 17.27 13.24
C GLN A 6 6.31 17.03 12.13
N GLN A 7 6.74 16.94 10.87
CA GLN A 7 5.82 16.67 9.75
C GLN A 7 5.24 15.25 9.84
N LYS A 8 6.05 14.26 10.26
CA LYS A 8 5.55 12.90 10.53
C LYS A 8 4.55 12.90 11.68
N GLN A 9 4.80 13.68 12.73
CA GLN A 9 3.85 13.81 13.83
C GLN A 9 2.51 14.41 13.38
N TRP A 10 2.51 15.45 12.53
CA TRP A 10 1.27 16.01 12.01
C TRP A 10 0.44 14.99 11.23
N LEU A 11 1.08 14.13 10.42
CA LEU A 11 0.37 13.05 9.73
C LEU A 11 -0.17 12.01 10.72
N ARG A 12 0.60 11.64 11.74
CA ARG A 12 0.12 10.74 12.80
C ARG A 12 -1.09 11.33 13.52
N ASP A 13 -1.03 12.58 13.94
CA ASP A 13 -2.13 13.24 14.64
C ASP A 13 -3.38 13.32 13.75
N PHE A 14 -3.22 13.66 12.47
CA PHE A 14 -4.32 13.72 11.51
C PHE A 14 -5.02 12.37 11.36
N VAL A 15 -4.27 11.29 11.11
CA VAL A 15 -4.84 9.95 10.97
C VAL A 15 -5.43 9.49 12.31
N HIS A 16 -4.69 9.64 13.42
CA HIS A 16 -5.16 9.25 14.74
C HIS A 16 -6.49 9.91 15.12
N ALA A 17 -6.73 11.15 14.69
CA ALA A 17 -7.97 11.89 14.94
C ALA A 17 -9.15 11.50 14.02
N GLY A 18 -8.98 10.54 13.10
CA GLY A 18 -10.03 10.09 12.18
C GLY A 18 -9.77 10.40 10.70
N GLY A 19 -8.59 10.95 10.38
CA GLY A 19 -8.13 11.12 9.02
C GLY A 19 -7.85 9.78 8.31
N GLY A 20 -7.82 9.83 6.98
CA GLY A 20 -7.49 8.68 6.15
C GLY A 20 -6.09 8.80 5.55
N TYR A 21 -5.37 7.68 5.44
CA TYR A 21 -4.12 7.56 4.71
C TYR A 21 -4.26 6.52 3.60
N LEU A 22 -3.94 6.92 2.36
CA LEU A 22 -3.89 6.06 1.20
C LEU A 22 -2.46 6.11 0.64
N GLY A 23 -1.73 5.00 0.68
CA GLY A 23 -0.33 4.93 0.27
C GLY A 23 -0.08 3.93 -0.86
N PHE A 24 0.53 4.40 -1.94
CA PHE A 24 0.97 3.58 -3.07
C PHE A 24 2.49 3.50 -3.09
N CYS A 25 3.06 2.31 -3.32
CA CYS A 25 4.50 2.07 -3.45
C CYS A 25 5.32 2.76 -2.32
N ALA A 26 6.06 3.84 -2.60
CA ALA A 26 6.82 4.59 -1.59
C ALA A 26 5.96 5.09 -0.40
N GLY A 27 4.68 5.38 -0.63
CA GLY A 27 3.72 5.70 0.42
C GLY A 27 3.41 4.50 1.33
N ALA A 28 3.42 3.28 0.81
CA ALA A 28 3.30 2.07 1.62
C ALA A 28 4.53 1.87 2.52
N PHE A 29 5.74 2.02 1.98
CA PHE A 29 6.97 1.98 2.78
C PHE A 29 7.00 3.07 3.86
N LEU A 30 6.53 4.27 3.54
CA LEU A 30 6.44 5.36 4.51
C LEU A 30 5.46 5.07 5.66
N ALA A 31 4.44 4.25 5.44
CA ALA A 31 3.48 3.85 6.48
C ALA A 31 4.06 2.91 7.53
N ASP A 32 5.18 2.25 7.24
CA ASP A 32 5.96 1.46 8.19
C ASP A 32 6.48 2.33 9.34
N ALA A 33 6.85 1.72 10.46
CA ALA A 33 7.66 2.36 11.49
C ALA A 33 9.08 2.66 10.97
N LYS A 34 9.62 1.82 10.08
CA LYS A 34 10.97 1.94 9.50
C LYS A 34 10.92 1.70 7.99
N VAL A 35 11.37 2.69 7.21
CA VAL A 35 11.20 2.69 5.75
C VAL A 35 12.21 1.77 5.05
N ASP A 36 13.40 1.63 5.64
CA ASP A 36 14.52 0.89 5.09
C ASP A 36 14.78 -0.42 5.85
N ASN A 37 15.38 -1.39 5.18
CA ASN A 37 15.73 -2.68 5.79
C ASN A 37 16.77 -2.53 6.92
N GLU A 38 17.61 -1.48 6.90
CA GLU A 38 18.57 -1.18 7.96
C GLU A 38 17.97 -0.42 9.18
N ASN A 39 16.67 -0.08 9.15
CA ASN A 39 15.96 0.65 10.21
C ASN A 39 16.54 2.04 10.55
N THR A 40 17.21 2.68 9.59
CA THR A 40 17.83 4.00 9.76
C THR A 40 16.88 5.16 9.46
N ILE A 41 15.81 4.91 8.70
CA ILE A 41 14.85 5.92 8.27
C ILE A 41 13.52 5.68 8.99
N GLU A 42 13.19 6.57 9.92
CA GLU A 42 11.87 6.59 10.58
C GLU A 42 10.74 6.76 9.56
N GLY A 43 9.71 5.92 9.64
CA GLY A 43 8.46 6.09 8.91
C GLY A 43 7.35 6.73 9.75
N LEU A 44 6.11 6.39 9.45
CA LEU A 44 4.92 6.88 10.14
C LEU A 44 4.42 5.96 11.24
N GLY A 45 4.74 4.66 11.18
CA GLY A 45 4.35 3.67 12.19
C GLY A 45 2.85 3.40 12.21
N PHE A 46 2.21 3.40 11.05
CA PHE A 46 0.78 3.15 10.90
C PHE A 46 0.42 1.67 10.88
N ILE A 47 1.30 0.83 10.32
CA ILE A 47 1.06 -0.60 10.17
C ILE A 47 1.73 -1.40 11.29
N PRO A 48 1.12 -2.50 11.78
CA PRO A 48 1.65 -3.33 12.87
C PRO A 48 2.67 -4.37 12.38
N GLY A 49 3.54 -3.99 11.45
CA GLY A 49 4.42 -4.89 10.71
C GLY A 49 5.48 -4.16 9.90
N THR A 50 6.09 -4.87 8.96
CA THR A 50 7.16 -4.36 8.11
C THR A 50 6.81 -4.50 6.64
N THR A 51 7.18 -3.49 5.86
CA THR A 51 7.16 -3.50 4.40
C THR A 51 8.48 -4.04 3.90
N ARG A 52 8.45 -5.07 3.06
CA ARG A 52 9.64 -5.70 2.46
C ARG A 52 9.63 -5.48 0.96
N ASP A 53 10.81 -5.22 0.39
CA ASP A 53 10.98 -5.19 -1.05
C ASP A 53 10.54 -6.52 -1.66
N ARG A 54 9.67 -6.46 -2.69
CA ARG A 54 9.20 -7.68 -3.35
C ARG A 54 10.21 -8.19 -4.37
N ARG A 55 11.04 -7.29 -4.91
CA ARG A 55 12.00 -7.53 -5.99
C ARG A 55 13.21 -6.63 -5.80
N ASP A 56 14.39 -7.16 -6.11
CA ASP A 56 15.65 -6.41 -6.07
C ASP A 56 15.90 -5.61 -7.35
N ASP A 57 15.11 -5.86 -8.41
CA ASP A 57 15.15 -5.08 -9.64
C ASP A 57 14.04 -4.02 -9.66
N ALA A 58 14.41 -2.76 -9.88
CA ALA A 58 13.46 -1.66 -10.06
C ALA A 58 12.78 -1.70 -11.45
N LYS A 59 12.54 -2.89 -11.99
CA LYS A 59 11.94 -3.07 -13.30
C LYS A 59 10.42 -3.04 -13.21
N ALA A 60 9.82 -2.26 -14.11
CA ALA A 60 8.39 -2.30 -14.37
C ALA A 60 7.98 -3.69 -14.87
N VAL A 61 6.96 -4.27 -14.25
CA VAL A 61 6.32 -5.53 -14.66
C VAL A 61 4.83 -5.51 -14.35
N MET A 62 4.06 -6.38 -15.01
CA MET A 62 2.72 -6.72 -14.55
C MET A 62 2.80 -7.86 -13.53
N VAL A 63 2.18 -7.70 -12.37
CA VAL A 63 2.07 -8.73 -11.34
C VAL A 63 0.64 -9.20 -11.20
N MET A 64 0.45 -10.51 -11.01
CA MET A 64 -0.85 -11.07 -10.70
C MET A 64 -1.15 -10.90 -9.21
N LEU A 65 -2.32 -10.36 -8.90
CA LEU A 65 -2.86 -10.27 -7.55
C LEU A 65 -4.17 -11.03 -7.45
N ASP A 66 -4.38 -11.71 -6.33
CA ASP A 66 -5.73 -12.00 -5.86
C ASP A 66 -6.24 -10.78 -5.10
N TRP A 67 -7.12 -10.00 -5.73
CA TRP A 67 -7.78 -8.84 -5.15
C TRP A 67 -9.21 -9.22 -4.72
N ARG A 68 -9.44 -9.40 -3.41
CA ARG A 68 -10.74 -9.80 -2.86
C ARG A 68 -11.38 -11.02 -3.56
N GLY A 69 -10.58 -12.01 -3.93
CA GLY A 69 -11.02 -13.23 -4.62
C GLY A 69 -11.05 -13.12 -6.15
N LYS A 70 -10.54 -12.01 -6.73
CA LYS A 70 -10.49 -11.81 -8.19
C LYS A 70 -9.05 -11.64 -8.65
N GLN A 71 -8.67 -12.39 -9.68
CA GLN A 71 -7.35 -12.26 -10.30
C GLN A 71 -7.26 -10.95 -11.10
N ARG A 72 -6.18 -10.20 -10.90
CA ARG A 72 -5.93 -8.88 -11.51
C ARG A 72 -4.46 -8.72 -11.88
N HIS A 73 -4.16 -8.20 -13.07
CA HIS A 73 -2.81 -7.83 -13.49
C HIS A 73 -2.57 -6.36 -13.18
N VAL A 74 -1.73 -6.09 -12.19
CA VAL A 74 -1.48 -4.72 -11.74
C VAL A 74 -0.05 -4.31 -12.09
N TYR A 75 0.14 -3.07 -12.52
CA TYR A 75 1.47 -2.51 -12.75
C TYR A 75 2.26 -2.51 -11.44
N PHE A 76 3.52 -2.90 -11.51
CA PHE A 76 4.42 -2.95 -10.37
C PHE A 76 5.79 -2.39 -10.76
N GLU A 77 6.34 -1.51 -9.92
CA GLU A 77 7.69 -1.00 -10.06
C GLU A 77 8.24 -0.63 -8.67
N GLY A 78 9.23 -1.39 -8.19
CA GLY A 78 9.90 -1.11 -6.91
C GLY A 78 9.02 -1.18 -5.65
N GLY A 79 7.85 -1.82 -5.72
CA GLY A 79 6.92 -1.98 -4.61
C GLY A 79 7.31 -3.08 -3.61
N GLY A 80 6.53 -3.18 -2.53
CA GLY A 80 6.75 -4.16 -1.47
C GLY A 80 5.61 -5.14 -1.22
N TYR A 81 5.80 -5.97 -0.19
CA TYR A 81 4.76 -6.76 0.46
C TYR A 81 4.80 -6.51 1.97
N PHE A 82 3.73 -6.86 2.67
CA PHE A 82 3.59 -6.61 4.11
C PHE A 82 3.72 -7.89 4.92
N GLU A 83 4.57 -7.86 5.93
CA GLU A 83 4.72 -8.92 6.94
C GLU A 83 4.26 -8.41 8.29
N PHE A 84 3.45 -9.20 8.99
CA PHE A 84 2.95 -8.86 10.32
C PHE A 84 2.63 -10.13 11.10
N PRO A 85 2.64 -10.08 12.45
CA PRO A 85 2.16 -11.18 13.28
C PRO A 85 0.74 -11.61 12.91
N ALA A 86 0.45 -12.92 12.94
CA ALA A 86 -0.87 -13.44 12.59
C ALA A 86 -2.01 -12.92 13.49
N SER A 87 -1.70 -12.44 14.70
CA SER A 87 -2.65 -11.84 15.63
C SER A 87 -2.90 -10.35 15.39
N SER A 88 -2.18 -9.72 14.46
CA SER A 88 -2.35 -8.29 14.17
C SER A 88 -3.72 -8.02 13.55
N PRO A 89 -4.42 -6.93 13.93
CA PRO A 89 -5.73 -6.58 13.40
C PRO A 89 -5.61 -5.94 11.99
N VAL A 90 -5.15 -6.74 11.03
CA VAL A 90 -4.91 -6.34 9.64
C VAL A 90 -5.95 -6.98 8.74
N ASN A 91 -6.60 -6.17 7.90
CA ASN A 91 -7.45 -6.66 6.83
C ASN A 91 -6.63 -6.73 5.53
N VAL A 92 -6.42 -7.93 5.01
CA VAL A 92 -5.72 -8.14 3.72
C VAL A 92 -6.73 -7.98 2.59
N ILE A 93 -6.52 -6.98 1.74
CA ILE A 93 -7.37 -6.72 0.56
C ILE A 93 -6.89 -7.54 -0.63
N ALA A 94 -5.57 -7.61 -0.82
CA ALA A 94 -4.98 -8.33 -1.93
C ALA A 94 -3.69 -9.06 -1.55
N THR A 95 -3.44 -10.19 -2.21
CA THR A 95 -2.21 -10.99 -2.07
C THR A 95 -1.56 -11.23 -3.42
N TYR A 96 -0.24 -11.33 -3.42
CA TYR A 96 0.51 -11.89 -4.54
C TYR A 96 0.28 -13.40 -4.66
N GLU A 97 0.70 -14.01 -5.78
CA GLU A 97 0.58 -15.46 -6.03
C GLU A 97 1.27 -16.34 -4.97
N ASP A 98 2.32 -15.82 -4.31
CA ASP A 98 3.02 -16.50 -3.22
C ASP A 98 2.35 -16.33 -1.85
N GLY A 99 1.15 -15.75 -1.82
CA GLY A 99 0.33 -15.56 -0.62
C GLY A 99 0.74 -14.36 0.25
N LYS A 100 1.79 -13.62 -0.11
CA LYS A 100 2.20 -12.43 0.63
C LYS A 100 1.21 -11.29 0.42
N ALA A 101 0.96 -10.51 1.46
CA ALA A 101 0.03 -9.39 1.41
C ALA A 101 0.59 -8.28 0.49
N ALA A 102 -0.15 -7.95 -0.57
CA ALA A 102 0.17 -6.88 -1.52
C ALA A 102 -0.54 -5.57 -1.17
N THR A 103 -1.73 -5.67 -0.56
CA THR A 103 -2.55 -4.53 -0.15
C THR A 103 -3.21 -4.84 1.18
N ILE A 104 -3.05 -3.94 2.17
CA ILE A 104 -3.63 -4.09 3.50
C ILE A 104 -4.39 -2.84 3.94
N ALA A 105 -5.35 -3.05 4.84
CA ALA A 105 -6.07 -2.00 5.55
C ALA A 105 -5.95 -2.20 7.06
N VAL A 106 -5.62 -1.12 7.78
CA VAL A 106 -5.47 -1.12 9.24
C VAL A 106 -6.12 0.12 9.85
N ARG A 107 -6.41 0.04 11.15
CA ARG A 107 -6.79 1.22 11.96
C ARG A 107 -5.57 1.83 12.62
N TYR A 108 -5.56 3.15 12.72
CA TYR A 108 -4.59 3.92 13.49
C TYR A 108 -5.31 5.01 14.28
N GLY A 109 -5.44 4.81 15.60
CA GLY A 109 -6.37 5.60 16.42
C GLY A 109 -7.80 5.48 15.91
N HIS A 110 -8.43 6.62 15.62
CA HIS A 110 -9.75 6.69 15.00
C HIS A 110 -9.73 6.69 13.47
N GLY A 111 -8.54 6.75 12.84
CA GLY A 111 -8.37 6.80 11.41
C GLY A 111 -8.08 5.47 10.76
N HIS A 112 -7.95 5.54 9.43
CA HIS A 112 -7.87 4.37 8.55
C HIS A 112 -6.73 4.53 7.57
N VAL A 113 -5.99 3.44 7.39
CA VAL A 113 -4.79 3.39 6.58
C VAL A 113 -4.95 2.24 5.62
N VAL A 114 -4.88 2.53 4.31
CA VAL A 114 -4.85 1.52 3.25
C VAL A 114 -3.59 1.74 2.45
N VAL A 115 -2.80 0.68 2.29
CA VAL A 115 -1.50 0.74 1.61
C VAL A 115 -1.33 -0.42 0.66
N THR A 116 -0.63 -0.18 -0.44
CA THR A 116 -0.37 -1.17 -1.49
C THR A 116 1.05 -1.08 -2.01
N GLY A 117 1.65 -2.24 -2.31
CA GLY A 117 2.94 -2.32 -2.99
C GLY A 117 2.85 -1.99 -4.48
N PRO A 118 1.96 -2.63 -5.26
CA PRO A 118 1.73 -2.35 -6.68
C PRO A 118 1.05 -1.00 -6.93
N HIS A 119 0.94 -0.59 -8.19
CA HIS A 119 0.36 0.68 -8.62
C HIS A 119 -0.98 0.51 -9.36
N PRO A 120 -2.10 0.26 -8.66
CA PRO A 120 -3.42 0.30 -9.29
C PRO A 120 -3.81 1.71 -9.80
N GLU A 121 -3.08 2.75 -9.38
CA GLU A 121 -3.21 4.12 -9.89
C GLU A 121 -2.40 4.38 -11.17
N ALA A 122 -1.64 3.40 -11.67
CA ALA A 122 -0.85 3.57 -12.88
C ALA A 122 -1.77 3.74 -14.11
N PRO A 123 -1.66 4.85 -14.86
CA PRO A 123 -2.37 5.00 -16.12
C PRO A 123 -1.77 4.08 -17.20
N ASP A 124 -2.54 3.84 -18.27
CA ASP A 124 -2.11 3.04 -19.42
C ASP A 124 -0.76 3.50 -19.99
N SER A 125 -0.48 4.81 -19.96
CA SER A 125 0.77 5.39 -20.45
C SER A 125 2.03 4.89 -19.73
N TRP A 126 1.93 4.44 -18.48
CA TRP A 126 3.06 3.83 -17.77
C TRP A 126 3.35 2.43 -18.32
N LYS A 127 2.29 1.65 -18.57
CA LYS A 127 2.38 0.30 -19.15
C LYS A 127 2.96 0.38 -20.57
N GLU A 128 2.46 1.33 -21.38
CA GLU A 128 2.99 1.62 -22.73
C GLU A 128 4.46 2.04 -22.72
N ALA A 129 4.86 2.96 -21.84
CA ALA A 129 6.25 3.43 -21.73
C ALA A 129 7.21 2.31 -21.31
N ALA A 130 6.73 1.36 -20.50
CA ALA A 130 7.47 0.16 -20.11
C ALA A 130 7.43 -0.97 -21.15
N GLY A 131 6.64 -0.84 -22.23
CA GLY A 131 6.42 -1.89 -23.22
C GLY A 131 5.71 -3.12 -22.65
N LEU A 132 4.86 -2.92 -21.65
CA LEU A 132 4.10 -3.97 -20.98
C LEU A 132 2.69 -4.08 -21.57
N GLU A 133 2.22 -5.31 -21.74
CA GLU A 133 0.83 -5.58 -22.09
C GLU A 133 -0.01 -5.77 -20.83
N ASP A 134 -1.23 -5.24 -20.88
CA ASP A 134 -2.19 -5.27 -19.79
C ASP A 134 -3.42 -6.10 -20.19
N PRO A 135 -3.47 -7.39 -19.80
CA PRO A 135 -4.41 -8.32 -20.40
C PRO A 135 -5.86 -8.15 -19.90
N ASP A 136 -6.08 -7.52 -18.74
CA ASP A 136 -7.40 -7.28 -18.15
C ASP A 136 -7.79 -5.79 -18.06
N GLY A 137 -6.88 -4.89 -18.44
CA GLY A 137 -7.13 -3.46 -18.62
C GLY A 137 -6.97 -2.63 -17.35
N SER A 138 -7.48 -1.40 -17.39
CA SER A 138 -7.23 -0.41 -16.33
C SER A 138 -7.60 -0.88 -14.92
N ASP A 139 -6.71 -0.59 -13.97
CA ASP A 139 -6.84 -0.95 -12.55
C ASP A 139 -7.36 0.18 -11.66
N PHE A 140 -7.87 1.27 -12.25
CA PHE A 140 -8.37 2.40 -11.48
C PHE A 140 -9.54 2.05 -10.55
N ASP A 141 -10.29 0.99 -10.85
CA ASP A 141 -11.34 0.48 -9.96
C ASP A 141 -10.76 -0.09 -8.65
N LEU A 142 -9.53 -0.63 -8.67
CA LEU A 142 -8.81 -1.08 -7.48
C LEU A 142 -8.35 0.11 -6.63
N ALA A 143 -7.85 1.18 -7.27
CA ALA A 143 -7.52 2.42 -6.59
C ALA A 143 -8.77 3.08 -5.96
N ASP A 144 -9.92 3.04 -6.64
CA ASP A 144 -11.21 3.49 -6.10
C ASP A 144 -11.66 2.61 -4.92
N ASP A 145 -11.52 1.28 -4.99
CA ASP A 145 -11.79 0.38 -3.85
C ASP A 145 -10.92 0.72 -2.64
N MET A 146 -9.64 1.02 -2.84
CA MET A 146 -8.76 1.48 -1.76
C MET A 146 -9.24 2.82 -1.18
N LEU A 147 -9.58 3.80 -2.01
CA LEU A 147 -10.11 5.09 -1.58
C LEU A 147 -11.40 4.93 -0.77
N ARG A 148 -12.34 4.12 -1.27
CA ARG A 148 -13.58 3.79 -0.56
C ARG A 148 -13.29 3.09 0.76
N SER A 149 -12.32 2.18 0.79
CA SER A 149 -11.92 1.48 2.02
C SER A 149 -11.37 2.44 3.07
N VAL A 150 -10.58 3.45 2.68
CA VAL A 150 -10.12 4.51 3.59
C VAL A 150 -11.28 5.37 4.11
N LEU A 151 -12.28 5.65 3.28
CA LEU A 151 -13.41 6.52 3.62
C LEU A 151 -14.55 5.81 4.37
N ALA A 152 -14.82 4.54 4.09
CA ALA A 152 -16.00 3.80 4.56
C ALA A 152 -16.04 3.61 6.07
N PHE A 153 -14.87 3.55 6.72
CA PHE A 153 -14.84 3.44 8.17
C PHE A 153 -15.21 4.73 8.92
N ARG A 154 -15.46 5.85 8.21
CA ARG A 154 -16.04 7.06 8.80
C ARG A 154 -17.51 6.89 9.18
N SER A 155 -18.17 5.84 8.68
CA SER A 155 -19.62 5.64 8.77
C SER A 155 -20.08 4.73 9.91
N ALA A 156 -19.15 4.18 10.69
CA ALA A 156 -19.47 3.36 11.87
C ALA A 156 -19.28 4.19 13.15
N ASN A 157 -20.15 5.18 13.36
CA ASN A 157 -20.33 5.91 14.61
C ASN A 157 -21.82 6.16 14.83
#